data_AF-A0A6B2CPX0-F1
#
_entry.id   AF-A0A6B2CPX0-F1
#
_cell.length_a   1.000
_cell.length_b   1.000
_cell.length_c   1.000
_cell.angle_alpha   90.00
_cell.angle_beta   90.00
_cell.angle_gamma   90.00
#
_symmetry.space_group_name_H-M   'P 1'
#
loop_
_entity.id
_entity.type
_entity.pdbx_description
1 polymer ?
#
loop_
_entity_poly.entity_id
_entity_poly.type
_entity_poly.pdbx_seq_one_letter_code
_entity_poly.pdbx_strand_id
1 'polypeptide(L)'
;MDLHEDIGYWYARGLDFESGSAPSTLEKLRALDDVIVVGVIFPATGRSRYDLTLSTLLSELKYFLRLEREGKVKIVRTKGDLSVKGVKVLIGVEGTDALTEPNDLLWLFNAGVRVVGLTWNYSTRFAASCMSKNDYGLTDLGEELVKLANDLGVIIDVSHASQR
;
A
#
# COMPACT_ATOMS: atom_id res chain seq x y z
N MET A 1 7.59 6.91 13.63
CA MET A 1 7.09 6.62 12.27
C MET A 1 6.92 5.13 12.19
N ASP A 2 5.73 4.68 11.84
CA ASP A 2 5.46 3.27 11.52
C ASP A 2 5.53 3.09 10.00
N LEU A 3 6.14 2.00 9.54
CA LEU A 3 6.37 1.72 8.12
C LEU A 3 5.38 0.72 7.53
N HIS A 4 4.45 0.16 8.31
CA HIS A 4 3.43 -0.75 7.77
C HIS A 4 2.21 -0.85 8.69
N GLU A 5 1.07 -0.31 8.24
CA GLU A 5 -0.21 -0.40 8.93
C GLU A 5 -1.30 -0.91 7.98
N ASP A 6 -1.92 -2.04 8.31
CA ASP A 6 -2.92 -2.78 7.51
C ASP A 6 -4.31 -2.09 7.42
N ILE A 7 -4.33 -0.77 7.28
CA ILE A 7 -5.55 0.06 7.31
C ILE A 7 -6.53 -0.34 6.20
N GLY A 8 -6.05 -0.55 4.98
CA GLY A 8 -6.89 -0.96 3.85
C GLY A 8 -7.54 -2.33 4.08
N TYR A 9 -6.74 -3.28 4.55
CA TYR A 9 -7.18 -4.65 4.85
C TYR A 9 -8.28 -4.72 5.92
N TRP A 10 -8.16 -3.90 6.97
CA TRP A 10 -9.18 -3.82 8.03
C TRP A 10 -10.46 -3.12 7.54
N TYR A 11 -10.32 -2.07 6.73
CA TYR A 11 -11.45 -1.40 6.07
C TYR A 11 -12.26 -2.37 5.21
N ALA A 12 -11.59 -3.21 4.41
CA ALA A 12 -12.25 -4.22 3.58
C ALA A 12 -13.05 -5.25 4.41
N ARG A 13 -12.79 -5.38 5.71
CA ARG A 13 -13.50 -6.27 6.66
C ARG A 13 -14.56 -5.55 7.50
N GLY A 14 -14.85 -4.29 7.19
CA GLY A 14 -15.85 -3.49 7.89
C GLY A 14 -15.36 -2.90 9.21
N LEU A 15 -14.06 -2.97 9.51
CA LEU A 15 -13.46 -2.22 10.61
C LEU A 15 -12.98 -0.88 10.07
N ASP A 16 -13.53 0.22 10.57
CA ASP A 16 -13.03 1.52 10.19
C ASP A 16 -11.73 1.86 10.93
N PHE A 17 -10.90 2.66 10.29
CA PHE A 17 -9.72 3.26 10.90
C PHE A 17 -10.10 4.37 11.89
N GLU A 18 -11.34 4.85 11.88
CA GLU A 18 -11.73 6.08 12.56
C GLU A 18 -12.16 5.84 14.02
N SER A 19 -12.98 4.83 14.24
CA SER A 19 -13.69 4.53 15.48
C SER A 19 -13.98 3.03 15.57
N GLY A 20 -12.95 2.25 15.91
CA GLY A 20 -13.05 0.79 15.87
C GLY A 20 -12.19 0.04 16.88
N SER A 21 -12.33 -1.27 16.86
CA SER A 21 -11.49 -2.25 17.56
C SER A 21 -10.25 -2.64 16.75
N ALA A 22 -9.98 -1.96 15.64
CA ALA A 22 -8.81 -2.22 14.81
C ALA A 22 -7.50 -2.02 15.62
N PRO A 23 -6.44 -2.76 15.29
CA PRO A 23 -5.14 -2.62 15.95
C PRO A 23 -4.64 -1.17 15.94
N SER A 24 -4.74 -0.50 14.79
CA SER A 24 -4.39 0.91 14.60
C SER A 24 -5.64 1.72 14.26
N THR A 25 -5.90 2.78 15.04
CA THR A 25 -7.03 3.69 14.84
C THR A 25 -6.57 5.14 14.86
N LEU A 26 -7.32 6.00 14.19
CA LEU A 26 -7.10 7.43 14.14
C LEU A 26 -7.14 8.06 15.54
N GLU A 27 -8.00 7.56 16.43
CA GLU A 27 -8.03 7.98 17.83
C GLU A 27 -6.69 7.72 18.54
N LYS A 28 -6.14 6.51 18.42
CA LYS A 28 -4.84 6.15 19.00
C LYS A 28 -3.71 6.98 18.39
N LEU A 29 -3.73 7.19 17.07
CA LEU A 29 -2.71 7.97 16.38
C LEU A 29 -2.78 9.46 16.69
N ARG A 30 -3.98 10.02 16.89
CA ARG A 30 -4.17 11.43 17.29
C ARG A 30 -3.72 11.71 18.72
N ALA A 31 -3.64 10.68 19.57
CA ALA A 31 -3.00 10.82 20.88
C ALA A 31 -1.48 11.05 20.77
N LEU A 32 -0.89 10.82 19.60
CA LEU A 32 0.49 11.18 19.27
C LEU A 32 0.46 12.53 18.54
N ASP A 33 1.10 13.56 19.11
CA ASP A 33 1.04 14.96 18.61
C ASP A 33 1.32 15.09 17.10
N ASP A 34 2.32 14.36 16.60
CA ASP A 34 2.69 14.38 15.18
C ASP A 34 3.22 13.00 14.74
N VAL A 35 2.45 12.31 13.92
CA VAL A 35 2.76 10.92 13.52
C VAL A 35 2.67 10.72 12.03
N ILE A 36 3.60 9.91 11.52
CA ILE A 36 3.63 9.44 10.14
C ILE A 36 3.51 7.91 10.19
N VAL A 37 2.57 7.39 9.40
CA VAL A 37 2.39 5.95 9.17
C VAL A 37 2.39 5.65 7.68
N VAL A 38 2.80 4.44 7.30
CA VAL A 38 2.52 3.91 5.96
C VAL A 38 1.22 3.11 6.04
N GLY A 39 0.15 3.68 5.50
CA GLY A 39 -1.14 3.01 5.40
C GLY A 39 -1.18 2.14 4.16
N VAL A 40 -1.33 0.83 4.37
CA VAL A 40 -1.20 -0.18 3.32
C VAL A 40 -2.56 -0.51 2.73
N ILE A 41 -2.60 -0.50 1.40
CA ILE A 41 -3.63 -1.13 0.58
C ILE A 41 -3.17 -2.57 0.36
N PHE A 42 -3.92 -3.53 0.89
CA PHE A 42 -3.68 -4.94 0.67
C PHE A 42 -5.00 -5.53 0.17
N PRO A 43 -5.17 -5.69 -1.16
CA PRO A 43 -6.48 -5.87 -1.78
C PRO A 43 -7.12 -7.26 -1.54
N ALA A 44 -6.88 -7.89 -0.39
CA ALA A 44 -7.34 -9.23 -0.03
C ALA A 44 -8.68 -9.18 0.73
N THR A 45 -9.77 -9.56 0.05
CA THR A 45 -11.07 -9.74 0.71
C THR A 45 -11.20 -11.10 1.43
N GLY A 46 -10.23 -12.02 1.24
CA GLY A 46 -10.19 -13.33 1.88
C GLY A 46 -8.77 -13.91 2.00
N ARG A 47 -8.66 -15.22 2.28
CA ARG A 47 -7.36 -15.93 2.39
C ARG A 47 -6.88 -16.50 1.05
N SER A 48 -7.61 -16.25 -0.03
CA SER A 48 -7.32 -16.81 -1.34
C SER A 48 -6.68 -15.75 -2.25
N ARG A 49 -5.71 -16.16 -3.07
CA ARG A 49 -5.12 -15.28 -4.09
C ARG A 49 -6.13 -14.74 -5.10
N TYR A 50 -7.31 -15.35 -5.22
CA TYR A 50 -8.38 -14.94 -6.14
C TYR A 50 -9.22 -13.77 -5.61
N ASP A 51 -9.00 -13.37 -4.36
CA ASP A 51 -9.71 -12.27 -3.70
C ASP A 51 -9.02 -10.91 -3.91
N LEU A 52 -7.86 -10.91 -4.58
CA LEU A 52 -6.98 -9.77 -4.86
C LEU A 52 -7.42 -9.06 -6.15
N THR A 53 -8.37 -8.13 -6.05
CA THR A 53 -8.96 -7.48 -7.23
C THR A 53 -8.66 -5.98 -7.31
N LEU A 54 -8.66 -5.45 -8.54
CA LEU A 54 -8.59 -4.01 -8.77
C LEU A 54 -9.74 -3.27 -8.08
N SER A 55 -10.94 -3.86 -8.00
CA SER A 55 -12.05 -3.24 -7.29
C SER A 55 -11.80 -3.10 -5.78
N THR A 56 -11.16 -4.08 -5.15
CA THR A 56 -10.77 -4.01 -3.74
C THR A 56 -9.71 -2.92 -3.54
N LEU A 57 -8.66 -2.92 -4.37
CA LEU A 57 -7.61 -1.90 -4.37
C LEU A 57 -8.22 -0.50 -4.48
N LEU A 58 -9.11 -0.28 -5.45
CA LEU A 58 -9.76 1.01 -5.67
C LEU A 58 -10.67 1.40 -4.49
N SER A 59 -11.32 0.44 -3.85
CA SER A 59 -12.14 0.69 -2.65
C SER A 59 -11.29 1.21 -1.50
N GLU A 60 -10.17 0.55 -1.21
CA GLU A 60 -9.24 0.95 -0.14
C GLU A 60 -8.55 2.28 -0.45
N LEU A 61 -8.14 2.51 -1.70
CA LEU A 61 -7.60 3.79 -2.13
C LEU A 61 -8.61 4.93 -1.95
N LYS A 62 -9.86 4.72 -2.37
CA LYS A 62 -10.95 5.70 -2.17
C LYS A 62 -11.18 5.99 -0.68
N TYR A 63 -10.98 5.01 0.18
CA TYR A 63 -11.07 5.20 1.63
C TYR A 63 -10.02 6.18 2.14
N PHE A 64 -8.74 6.01 1.79
CA PHE A 64 -7.69 6.97 2.15
C PHE A 64 -7.98 8.38 1.61
N LEU A 65 -8.36 8.48 0.33
CA LEU A 65 -8.70 9.77 -0.29
C LEU A 65 -9.88 10.46 0.41
N ARG A 66 -10.88 9.68 0.85
CA ARG A 66 -12.01 10.18 1.65
C ARG A 66 -11.53 10.73 3.00
N LEU A 67 -10.64 10.01 3.70
CA LEU A 67 -10.10 10.47 4.99
C LEU A 67 -9.36 11.81 4.84
N GLU A 68 -8.55 11.97 3.78
CA GLU A 68 -7.88 13.26 3.51
C GLU A 68 -8.89 14.36 3.19
N ARG A 69 -9.88 14.08 2.33
CA ARG A 69 -10.93 15.05 1.97
C ARG A 69 -11.73 15.53 3.18
N GLU A 70 -11.94 14.65 4.16
CA GLU A 70 -12.63 14.97 5.41
C GLU A 70 -11.71 15.63 6.46
N GLY A 71 -10.45 15.94 6.10
CA GLY A 71 -9.48 16.60 6.98
C GLY A 71 -9.01 15.71 8.13
N LYS A 72 -9.21 14.39 8.03
CA LYS A 72 -8.90 13.45 9.11
C LYS A 72 -7.43 13.08 9.15
N VAL A 73 -6.81 12.99 7.98
CA VAL A 73 -5.38 12.71 7.77
C VAL A 73 -4.84 13.60 6.66
N LYS A 74 -3.51 13.68 6.56
CA LYS A 74 -2.82 14.23 5.39
C LYS A 74 -2.16 13.11 4.61
N ILE A 75 -2.49 12.93 3.32
CA ILE A 75 -1.75 12.01 2.47
C ILE A 75 -0.45 12.68 2.03
N VAL A 76 0.66 12.00 2.27
CA VAL A 76 2.00 12.48 1.94
C VAL A 76 2.31 12.13 0.49
N ARG A 77 2.37 13.15 -0.36
CA ARG A 77 2.72 13.01 -1.80
C ARG A 77 4.09 13.63 -2.10
N THR A 78 4.52 14.57 -1.28
CA THR A 78 5.75 15.35 -1.40
C THR A 78 6.37 15.57 -0.02
N LYS A 79 7.65 15.97 0.03
CA LYS A 79 8.31 16.36 1.29
C LYS A 79 7.59 17.51 2.00
N GLY A 80 6.95 18.42 1.26
CA GLY A 80 6.20 19.54 1.83
C GLY A 80 4.98 19.11 2.65
N ASP A 81 4.40 17.94 2.35
CA ASP A 81 3.26 17.42 3.12
C ASP A 81 3.66 17.01 4.54
N LEU A 82 4.96 16.79 4.80
CA LEU A 82 5.47 16.42 6.12
C LEU A 82 5.36 17.54 7.15
N SER A 83 5.27 18.80 6.72
CA SER A 83 5.11 19.93 7.65
C SER A 83 3.67 20.10 8.16
N VAL A 84 2.71 19.38 7.58
CA VAL A 84 1.32 19.40 8.06
C VAL A 84 1.24 18.66 9.38
N LYS A 85 0.71 19.33 10.41
CA LYS A 85 0.57 18.75 11.76
C LYS A 85 -0.51 17.66 11.80
N GLY A 86 -0.31 16.70 12.69
CA GLY A 86 -1.25 15.61 12.94
C GLY A 86 -0.90 14.34 12.17
N VAL A 87 -1.91 13.53 11.90
CA VAL A 87 -1.73 12.20 11.30
C VAL A 87 -1.44 12.31 9.80
N LYS A 88 -0.24 11.87 9.42
CA LYS A 88 0.22 11.81 8.04
C LYS A 88 0.29 10.36 7.57
N VAL A 89 -0.18 10.10 6.35
CA VAL A 89 -0.23 8.77 5.77
C VAL A 89 0.56 8.76 4.46
N LEU A 90 1.63 7.97 4.38
CA LEU A 90 2.14 7.48 3.10
C LEU A 90 1.25 6.30 2.68
N ILE A 91 0.73 6.31 1.44
CA ILE A 91 -0.03 5.16 0.97
C ILE A 91 0.95 4.14 0.38
N GLY A 92 0.89 2.91 0.89
CA GLY A 92 1.57 1.75 0.32
C GLY A 92 0.59 0.81 -0.36
N VAL A 93 1.08 0.01 -1.31
CA VAL A 93 0.38 -1.16 -1.85
C VAL A 93 1.22 -2.39 -1.54
N GLU A 94 0.62 -3.37 -0.87
CA GLU A 94 1.27 -4.65 -0.59
C GLU A 94 0.78 -5.72 -1.58
N GLY A 95 1.69 -6.20 -2.41
CA GLY A 95 1.37 -7.13 -3.48
C GLY A 95 0.79 -6.45 -4.72
N THR A 96 1.38 -6.74 -5.88
CA THR A 96 0.95 -6.18 -7.17
C THR A 96 -0.04 -7.09 -7.91
N ASP A 97 -0.73 -7.99 -7.23
CA ASP A 97 -1.67 -8.96 -7.83
C ASP A 97 -2.80 -8.31 -8.62
N ALA A 98 -3.25 -7.14 -8.16
CA ALA A 98 -4.31 -6.36 -8.80
C ALA A 98 -3.84 -5.55 -10.02
N LEU A 99 -2.53 -5.45 -10.25
CA LEU A 99 -1.95 -4.74 -11.38
C LEU A 99 -1.82 -5.69 -12.58
N THR A 100 -2.10 -5.14 -13.75
CA THR A 100 -2.07 -5.87 -15.00
C THR A 100 -0.81 -5.60 -15.81
N GLU A 101 -0.28 -4.38 -15.73
CA GLU A 101 0.93 -3.95 -16.43
C GLU A 101 1.77 -2.99 -15.56
N PRO A 102 3.08 -2.82 -15.84
CA PRO A 102 3.95 -1.92 -15.06
C PRO A 102 3.38 -0.51 -14.92
N ASN A 103 2.76 -0.01 -16.00
CA ASN A 103 2.26 1.36 -16.08
C ASN A 103 1.09 1.65 -15.13
N ASP A 104 0.42 0.62 -14.59
CA ASP A 104 -0.59 0.78 -13.54
C ASP A 104 -0.01 1.51 -12.31
N LEU A 105 1.30 1.38 -12.05
CA LEU A 105 1.98 2.10 -10.97
C LEU A 105 1.96 3.62 -11.16
N LEU A 106 2.02 4.13 -12.40
CA LEU A 106 1.94 5.57 -12.68
C LEU A 106 0.58 6.13 -12.24
N TRP A 107 -0.51 5.41 -12.48
CA TRP A 107 -1.85 5.80 -12.06
C TRP A 107 -1.96 5.83 -10.53
N LEU A 108 -1.42 4.81 -9.86
CA LEU A 108 -1.38 4.73 -8.41
C LEU A 108 -0.54 5.83 -7.78
N PHE A 109 0.62 6.14 -8.38
CA PHE A 109 1.47 7.23 -7.97
C PHE A 109 0.74 8.57 -8.04
N ASN A 110 0.04 8.84 -9.16
CA ASN A 110 -0.75 10.05 -9.32
C ASN A 110 -1.91 10.13 -8.31
N ALA A 111 -2.47 8.99 -7.90
CA ALA A 111 -3.48 8.93 -6.84
C ALA A 111 -2.91 9.14 -5.43
N GLY A 112 -1.60 9.02 -5.23
CA GLY A 112 -0.91 9.30 -3.97
C GLY A 112 -0.14 8.13 -3.37
N VAL A 113 -0.06 6.98 -4.06
CA VAL A 113 0.78 5.85 -3.63
C VAL A 113 2.25 6.23 -3.69
N ARG A 114 3.01 5.88 -2.65
CA ARG A 114 4.45 6.18 -2.51
C ARG A 114 5.28 4.97 -2.10
N VAL A 115 4.65 3.85 -1.78
CA VAL A 115 5.32 2.56 -1.49
C VAL A 115 4.66 1.46 -2.31
N VAL A 116 5.44 0.55 -2.88
CA VAL A 116 4.94 -0.64 -3.57
C VAL A 116 5.72 -1.88 -3.13
N GLY A 117 5.03 -2.86 -2.58
CA GLY A 117 5.52 -4.22 -2.37
C GLY A 117 5.17 -5.09 -3.57
N LEU A 118 6.18 -5.70 -4.19
CA LEU A 118 6.01 -6.47 -5.43
C LEU A 118 5.22 -7.77 -5.23
N THR A 119 5.23 -8.29 -4.00
CA THR A 119 4.60 -9.55 -3.63
C THR A 119 4.06 -9.49 -2.22
N TRP A 120 3.15 -10.39 -1.91
CA TRP A 120 2.87 -10.83 -0.54
C TRP A 120 3.34 -12.29 -0.40
N ASN A 121 2.66 -13.13 0.37
CA ASN A 121 2.91 -14.58 0.43
C ASN A 121 2.62 -15.32 -0.89
N TYR A 122 2.22 -14.62 -1.95
CA TYR A 122 2.05 -15.16 -3.29
C TYR A 122 2.93 -14.42 -4.29
N SER A 123 3.48 -15.18 -5.23
CA SER A 123 4.19 -14.62 -6.36
C SER A 123 3.19 -13.97 -7.33
N THR A 124 3.59 -12.83 -7.88
CA THR A 124 2.77 -12.06 -8.82
C THR A 124 3.27 -12.30 -10.25
N ARG A 125 2.70 -11.61 -11.23
CA ARG A 125 3.27 -11.59 -12.59
C ARG A 125 4.58 -10.80 -12.69
N PHE A 126 4.93 -10.07 -11.64
CA PHE A 126 6.09 -9.18 -11.59
C PHE A 126 7.25 -9.79 -10.81
N ALA A 127 6.98 -10.57 -9.77
CA ALA A 127 8.05 -11.09 -8.90
C ALA A 127 7.67 -12.39 -8.17
N ALA A 128 8.71 -13.16 -7.82
CA ALA A 128 8.62 -14.31 -6.93
C ALA A 128 8.51 -13.87 -5.46
N SER A 129 7.67 -14.55 -4.69
CA SER A 129 7.54 -14.32 -3.24
C SER A 129 8.48 -15.23 -2.45
N CYS A 130 8.74 -14.88 -1.19
CA CYS A 130 9.51 -15.69 -0.23
C CYS A 130 8.90 -17.09 0.01
N MET A 131 7.60 -17.25 -0.27
CA MET A 131 6.87 -18.52 -0.17
C MET A 131 6.86 -19.30 -1.49
N SER A 132 7.45 -18.76 -2.56
CA SER A 132 7.52 -19.43 -3.85
C SER A 132 8.40 -20.67 -3.78
N LYS A 133 7.93 -21.79 -4.35
CA LYS A 133 8.76 -22.99 -4.52
C LYS A 133 9.84 -22.80 -5.60
N ASN A 134 9.60 -21.91 -6.56
CA ASN A 134 10.53 -21.58 -7.62
C ASN A 134 10.87 -20.10 -7.53
N ASP A 135 12.08 -19.80 -7.05
CA ASP A 135 12.58 -18.44 -6.96
C ASP A 135 13.18 -18.00 -8.30
N TYR A 136 12.38 -17.29 -9.07
CA TYR A 136 12.75 -16.68 -10.34
C TYR A 136 13.08 -15.19 -10.22
N GLY A 137 13.09 -14.61 -9.01
CA GLY A 137 13.29 -13.17 -8.80
C GLY A 137 12.23 -12.32 -9.52
N LEU A 138 12.68 -11.27 -10.21
CA LEU A 138 11.83 -10.44 -11.08
C LEU A 138 11.55 -11.11 -12.43
N THR A 139 10.36 -10.89 -12.98
CA THR A 139 10.08 -11.13 -14.40
C THR A 139 10.50 -9.92 -15.23
N ASP A 140 10.49 -10.02 -16.57
CA ASP A 140 10.70 -8.87 -17.46
C ASP A 140 9.74 -7.70 -17.13
N LEU A 141 8.46 -8.01 -16.85
CA LEU A 141 7.49 -7.02 -16.40
C LEU A 141 7.84 -6.45 -15.02
N GLY A 142 8.39 -7.28 -14.13
CA GLY A 142 8.88 -6.85 -12.82
C GLY A 142 10.03 -5.87 -12.91
N GLU A 143 11.00 -6.12 -13.79
CA GLU A 143 12.11 -5.21 -14.05
C GLU A 143 11.62 -3.86 -14.58
N GLU A 144 10.64 -3.87 -15.51
CA GLU A 144 10.01 -2.65 -16.00
C GLU A 144 9.27 -1.88 -14.89
N LEU A 145 8.55 -2.58 -14.02
CA LEU A 145 7.84 -1.97 -12.88
C LEU A 145 8.82 -1.37 -11.88
N VAL A 146 9.92 -2.07 -11.55
CA VAL A 146 10.98 -1.58 -10.67
C VAL A 146 11.65 -0.34 -11.27
N LYS A 147 11.92 -0.34 -12.57
CA LYS A 147 12.46 0.83 -13.27
C LYS A 147 11.51 2.02 -13.16
N LEU A 148 10.22 1.82 -13.44
CA LEU A 148 9.21 2.87 -13.32
C LEU A 148 9.07 3.38 -11.88
N ALA A 149 9.11 2.49 -10.88
CA ALA A 149 9.09 2.87 -9.46
C ALA A 149 10.27 3.80 -9.12
N ASN A 150 11.48 3.45 -9.57
CA ASN A 150 12.67 4.27 -9.39
C ASN A 150 12.55 5.64 -10.08
N ASP A 151 12.07 5.67 -11.33
CA ASP A 151 11.89 6.91 -12.10
C ASP A 151 10.87 7.86 -11.44
N LEU A 152 9.82 7.32 -10.82
CA LEU A 152 8.79 8.08 -10.09
C LEU A 152 9.21 8.46 -8.66
N GLY A 153 10.24 7.81 -8.11
CA GLY A 153 10.59 7.93 -6.69
C GLY A 153 9.61 7.22 -5.75
N VAL A 154 8.96 6.15 -6.23
CA VAL A 154 8.17 5.23 -5.39
C VAL A 154 9.13 4.31 -4.64
N ILE A 155 8.93 4.15 -3.34
CA ILE A 155 9.71 3.23 -2.51
C ILE A 155 9.32 1.80 -2.87
N ILE A 156 10.31 0.97 -3.16
CA ILE A 156 10.12 -0.46 -3.35
C ILE A 156 10.25 -1.14 -1.98
N ASP A 157 9.20 -1.82 -1.56
CA ASP A 157 9.22 -2.68 -0.39
C ASP A 157 9.55 -4.12 -0.81
N VAL A 158 10.63 -4.64 -0.24
CA VAL A 158 11.12 -6.02 -0.48
C VAL A 158 10.62 -7.00 0.57
N SER A 159 9.76 -6.56 1.49
CA SER A 159 9.00 -7.45 2.35
C SER A 159 8.23 -8.45 1.49
N HIS A 160 8.23 -9.71 1.91
CA HIS A 160 7.68 -10.86 1.18
C HIS A 160 8.33 -11.22 -0.16
N ALA A 161 9.29 -10.45 -0.68
CA ALA A 161 10.03 -10.83 -1.89
C ALA A 161 10.87 -12.09 -1.65
N SER A 162 11.11 -12.86 -2.70
CA SER A 162 12.10 -13.94 -2.67
C SER A 162 13.53 -13.39 -2.51
N GLN A 163 14.52 -14.27 -2.45
CA GLN A 163 15.90 -13.86 -2.18
C GLN A 163 16.57 -13.17 -3.38
N ARG A 164 16.11 -13.47 -4.60
CA ARG A 164 16.74 -13.08 -5.86
C ARG A 164 16.23 -11.75 -6.43
#